data_AF-A0A2G1VI20-F1
#
_entry.id   AF-A0A2G1VI20-F1
#
_cell.length_a   1.000
_cell.length_b   1.000
_cell.length_c   1.000
_cell.angle_alpha   90.00
_cell.angle_beta   90.00
_cell.angle_gamma   90.00
#
_symmetry.space_group_name_H-M   'P 1'
#
loop_
_entity.id
_entity.type
_entity.pdbx_description
1 polymer ?
#
loop_
_entity_poly.entity_id
_entity_poly.type
_entity_poly.pdbx_seq_one_letter_code
_entity_poly.pdbx_strand_id
1 'polypeptide(L)'
;MKLKKLLFGLLVGAATLSAPAHSAPILSDIVFVVDESGSMGNVQANLRNNIGLFANILTGTGQVDARYGLVGYGDINVAPRMVTDFTNATGFASAASGLVAFGGTEPGYTATAFALNELDGQTDLFSFRSNAVKNIIILTDEPSNGDTGTYGTVGGAAVSESVLDGLLTSNNALYNGVLSGFGTEASYDDLIADHSGTIFNLNLFNTTDQTIVQNFVTDFANKKLQETLDFCDLNPNDPACQPNEVPEPGSLGLLSLALGGLLFKRRRSRLQAVS
;
A
#
# COMPACT_ATOMS: atom_id res chain seq x y z
N MET A 1 -46.68 5.91 66.53
CA MET A 1 -46.54 5.12 65.28
C MET A 1 -45.69 5.91 64.30
N LYS A 2 -44.48 5.44 64.01
CA LYS A 2 -43.46 6.18 63.22
C LYS A 2 -43.52 5.82 61.73
N LEU A 3 -43.27 6.85 60.93
CA LEU A 3 -43.45 6.96 59.50
C LEU A 3 -42.33 6.26 58.68
N LYS A 4 -42.77 5.63 57.59
CA LYS A 4 -42.09 4.99 56.45
C LYS A 4 -40.72 5.56 56.05
N LYS A 5 -39.81 4.69 55.58
CA LYS A 5 -38.92 4.96 54.44
C LYS A 5 -38.68 3.69 53.62
N LEU A 6 -39.23 3.66 52.39
CA LEU A 6 -38.78 2.78 51.31
C LEU A 6 -37.43 3.28 50.80
N LEU A 7 -36.48 2.37 50.61
CA LEU A 7 -35.24 2.61 49.88
C LEU A 7 -35.40 2.01 48.46
N PHE A 8 -35.53 2.90 47.47
CA PHE A 8 -35.40 2.56 46.05
C PHE A 8 -33.91 2.66 45.70
N GLY A 9 -33.27 1.52 45.43
CA GLY A 9 -31.90 1.46 44.92
C GLY A 9 -31.92 1.64 43.40
N LEU A 10 -31.43 2.79 42.91
CA LEU A 10 -31.25 3.04 41.49
C LEU A 10 -29.90 2.43 41.05
N LEU A 11 -29.94 1.26 40.43
CA LEU A 11 -28.82 0.68 39.68
C LEU A 11 -28.73 1.39 38.32
N VAL A 12 -27.81 2.35 38.18
CA VAL A 12 -27.44 2.90 36.88
C VAL A 12 -26.37 1.99 36.29
N GLY A 13 -26.79 1.07 35.43
CA GLY A 13 -25.88 0.32 34.57
C GLY A 13 -25.37 1.24 33.47
N ALA A 14 -24.08 1.60 33.52
CA ALA A 14 -23.43 2.26 32.40
C ALA A 14 -23.16 1.22 31.30
N ALA A 15 -24.06 1.13 30.33
CA ALA A 15 -23.78 0.44 29.08
C ALA A 15 -22.80 1.30 28.29
N THR A 16 -21.51 0.97 28.34
CA THR A 16 -20.50 1.52 27.45
C THR A 16 -20.83 1.02 26.04
N LEU A 17 -21.39 1.90 25.20
CA LEU A 17 -21.41 1.71 23.76
C LEU A 17 -19.96 1.80 23.28
N SER A 18 -19.28 0.66 23.19
CA SER A 18 -18.03 0.55 22.44
C SER A 18 -18.37 0.70 20.96
N ALA A 19 -18.23 1.92 20.44
CA ALA A 19 -18.10 2.09 18.99
C ALA A 19 -16.90 1.24 18.55
N PRO A 20 -16.99 0.50 17.43
CA PRO A 20 -15.81 -0.16 16.90
C PRO A 20 -14.76 0.92 16.64
N ALA A 21 -13.60 0.79 17.28
CA ALA A 21 -12.45 1.61 16.93
C ALA A 21 -12.09 1.25 15.49
N HIS A 22 -12.43 2.12 14.54
CA HIS A 22 -11.92 1.99 13.19
C HIS A 22 -10.43 2.28 13.29
N SER A 23 -9.59 1.27 13.08
CA SER A 23 -8.15 1.48 12.96
C SER A 23 -7.91 2.51 11.85
N ALA A 24 -6.90 3.36 12.01
CA ALA A 24 -6.48 4.22 10.91
C ALA A 24 -6.18 3.35 9.67
N PRO A 25 -6.50 3.82 8.45
CA PRO A 25 -6.19 3.06 7.25
C PRO A 25 -4.69 2.79 7.16
N ILE A 26 -4.33 1.58 6.72
CA ILE A 26 -2.96 1.23 6.37
C ILE A 26 -2.58 2.05 5.15
N LEU A 27 -1.53 2.86 5.26
CA LEU A 27 -1.04 3.62 4.13
C LEU A 27 -0.28 2.66 3.21
N SER A 28 -0.56 2.69 1.91
CA SER A 28 0.16 1.88 0.92
C SER A 28 0.62 2.73 -0.26
N ASP A 29 1.92 2.68 -0.54
CA ASP A 29 2.54 3.35 -1.68
C ASP A 29 2.84 2.28 -2.74
N ILE A 30 2.05 2.30 -3.82
CA ILE A 30 2.07 1.27 -4.86
C ILE A 30 2.78 1.83 -6.10
N VAL A 31 3.86 1.20 -6.53
CA VAL A 31 4.57 1.57 -7.77
C VAL A 31 4.38 0.47 -8.79
N PHE A 32 3.80 0.83 -9.94
CA PHE A 32 3.73 -0.04 -11.11
C PHE A 32 4.99 0.13 -11.94
N VAL A 33 5.68 -0.97 -12.22
CA VAL A 33 6.87 -1.03 -13.07
C VAL A 33 6.45 -1.71 -14.37
N VAL A 34 6.28 -0.92 -15.43
CA VAL A 34 5.60 -1.36 -16.65
C VAL A 34 6.57 -1.43 -17.81
N ASP A 35 6.61 -2.60 -18.42
CA ASP A 35 7.33 -2.85 -19.64
C ASP A 35 6.71 -2.07 -20.82
N GLU A 36 7.59 -1.33 -21.49
CA GLU A 36 7.32 -0.44 -22.60
C GLU A 36 7.54 -1.11 -23.97
N SER A 37 7.80 -2.42 -24.00
CA SER A 37 7.93 -3.19 -25.23
C SER A 37 6.66 -3.14 -26.09
N GLY A 38 6.82 -3.39 -27.40
CA GLY A 38 5.72 -3.27 -28.37
C GLY A 38 4.56 -4.24 -28.12
N SER A 39 4.82 -5.41 -27.53
CA SER A 39 3.82 -6.41 -27.17
C SER A 39 2.94 -5.97 -25.99
N MET A 40 3.45 -5.05 -25.16
CA MET A 40 2.78 -4.57 -23.95
C MET A 40 1.75 -3.46 -24.19
N GLY A 41 1.60 -2.94 -25.42
CA GLY A 41 0.72 -1.80 -25.69
C GLY A 41 -0.75 -1.99 -25.27
N ASN A 42 -1.29 -3.21 -25.38
CA ASN A 42 -2.65 -3.51 -24.91
C ASN A 42 -2.73 -3.62 -23.38
N VAL A 43 -1.70 -4.17 -22.74
CA VAL A 43 -1.58 -4.20 -21.28
C VAL A 43 -1.55 -2.78 -20.71
N GLN A 44 -0.73 -1.90 -21.28
CA GLN A 44 -0.64 -0.49 -20.88
C GLN A 44 -2.00 0.22 -21.02
N ALA A 45 -2.73 -0.07 -22.10
CA ALA A 45 -4.06 0.48 -22.30
C ALA A 45 -5.06 -0.03 -21.24
N ASN A 46 -5.04 -1.32 -20.94
CA ASN A 46 -5.91 -1.90 -19.91
C ASN A 46 -5.56 -1.41 -18.51
N LEU A 47 -4.27 -1.19 -18.19
CA LEU A 47 -3.81 -0.59 -16.93
C LEU A 47 -4.39 0.81 -16.76
N ARG A 48 -4.21 1.68 -17.76
CA ARG A 48 -4.76 3.04 -17.75
C ARG A 48 -6.28 3.04 -17.58
N ASN A 49 -6.99 2.17 -18.29
CA ASN A 49 -8.45 2.18 -18.31
C ASN A 49 -9.06 1.59 -17.04
N ASN A 50 -8.34 0.72 -16.32
CA ASN A 50 -8.89 -0.04 -15.18
C ASN A 50 -8.28 0.31 -13.82
N ILE A 51 -7.27 1.20 -13.74
CA ILE A 51 -6.71 1.64 -12.45
C ILE A 51 -7.78 2.22 -11.50
N GLY A 52 -8.83 2.85 -12.05
CA GLY A 52 -9.96 3.33 -11.26
C GLY A 52 -10.72 2.21 -10.56
N LEU A 53 -10.93 1.06 -11.23
CA LEU A 53 -11.56 -0.11 -10.62
C LEU A 53 -10.65 -0.72 -9.55
N PHE A 54 -9.36 -0.88 -9.86
CA PHE A 54 -8.37 -1.38 -8.91
C PHE A 54 -8.36 -0.54 -7.62
N ALA A 55 -8.27 0.79 -7.77
CA ALA A 55 -8.25 1.72 -6.64
C ALA A 55 -9.55 1.68 -5.83
N ASN A 56 -10.71 1.65 -6.50
CA ASN A 56 -12.00 1.60 -5.82
C ASN A 56 -12.17 0.34 -4.95
N ILE A 57 -11.67 -0.81 -5.40
CA ILE A 57 -11.73 -2.04 -4.62
C ILE A 57 -10.77 -1.95 -3.43
N LEU A 58 -9.53 -1.53 -3.68
CA LEU A 58 -8.49 -1.46 -2.66
C LEU A 58 -8.85 -0.49 -1.53
N THR A 59 -9.27 0.72 -1.87
CA THR A 59 -9.55 1.77 -0.86
C THR A 59 -11.03 1.81 -0.44
N GLY A 60 -11.92 1.10 -1.14
CA GLY A 60 -13.36 1.16 -0.91
C GLY A 60 -13.81 0.62 0.44
N THR A 61 -12.99 -0.22 1.09
CA THR A 61 -13.27 -0.71 2.45
C THR A 61 -12.93 0.30 3.55
N GLY A 62 -12.18 1.36 3.22
CA GLY A 62 -11.62 2.31 4.19
C GLY A 62 -10.44 1.78 4.99
N GLN A 63 -10.00 0.54 4.78
CA GLN A 63 -8.88 -0.07 5.50
C GLN A 63 -7.51 0.28 4.92
N VAL A 64 -7.45 0.71 3.65
CA VAL A 64 -6.21 1.05 2.95
C VAL A 64 -6.33 2.45 2.32
N ASP A 65 -5.29 3.25 2.48
CA ASP A 65 -5.10 4.54 1.80
C ASP A 65 -3.92 4.43 0.83
N ALA A 66 -4.25 4.21 -0.44
CA ALA A 66 -3.30 3.93 -1.49
C ALA A 66 -2.99 5.15 -2.38
N ARG A 67 -1.71 5.32 -2.70
CA ARG A 67 -1.21 6.23 -3.74
C ARG A 67 -0.43 5.44 -4.78
N TYR A 68 -0.42 5.92 -6.03
CA TYR A 68 0.08 5.18 -7.18
C TYR A 68 1.20 5.93 -7.87
N GLY A 69 2.36 5.29 -8.02
CA GLY A 69 3.50 5.74 -8.82
C GLY A 69 3.66 4.84 -10.05
N LEU A 70 4.35 5.35 -11.08
CA LEU A 70 4.55 4.63 -12.34
C LEU A 70 5.98 4.76 -12.85
N VAL A 71 6.58 3.62 -13.16
CA VAL A 71 7.86 3.48 -13.86
C VAL A 71 7.61 2.86 -15.23
N GLY A 72 8.26 3.40 -16.26
CA GLY A 72 8.38 2.78 -17.58
C GLY A 72 9.81 2.29 -17.80
N TYR A 73 9.96 1.13 -18.42
CA TYR A 73 11.26 0.55 -18.80
C TYR A 73 11.11 -0.31 -20.07
N GLY A 74 12.20 -0.70 -20.71
CA GLY A 74 12.16 -1.59 -21.89
C GLY A 74 12.40 -0.88 -23.22
N ASP A 75 12.37 0.45 -23.28
CA ASP A 75 12.75 1.20 -24.49
C ASP A 75 14.28 1.24 -24.67
N ILE A 76 14.75 0.99 -25.89
CA ILE A 76 16.19 0.93 -26.24
C ILE A 76 16.99 2.20 -25.89
N ASN A 77 16.33 3.35 -25.78
CA ASN A 77 16.94 4.65 -25.48
C ASN A 77 16.66 5.12 -24.04
N VAL A 78 15.89 4.37 -23.26
CA VAL A 78 15.39 4.81 -21.96
C VAL A 78 15.80 3.81 -20.90
N ALA A 79 16.78 4.21 -20.08
CA ALA A 79 16.94 3.63 -18.75
C ALA A 79 15.61 3.77 -17.98
N PRO A 80 15.31 2.88 -17.03
CA PRO A 80 14.06 2.96 -16.26
C PRO A 80 13.77 4.40 -15.82
N ARG A 81 12.55 4.87 -16.08
CA ARG A 81 12.18 6.26 -15.86
C ARG A 81 10.91 6.38 -15.03
N MET A 82 10.87 7.44 -14.23
CA MET A 82 9.64 7.82 -13.55
C MET A 82 8.68 8.47 -14.55
N VAL A 83 7.50 7.88 -14.73
CA VAL A 83 6.42 8.46 -15.53
C VAL A 83 5.57 9.39 -14.65
N THR A 84 5.33 8.98 -13.40
CA THR A 84 4.75 9.85 -12.37
C THR A 84 5.16 9.37 -10.98
N ASP A 85 5.41 10.33 -10.08
CA ASP A 85 5.47 10.08 -8.64
C ASP A 85 4.06 9.77 -8.08
N PHE A 86 3.94 9.54 -6.77
CA PHE A 86 2.69 9.17 -6.13
C PHE A 86 1.54 10.16 -6.36
N THR A 87 0.48 9.64 -6.98
CA THR A 87 -0.75 10.38 -7.26
C THR A 87 -1.99 9.49 -7.00
N ASN A 88 -3.17 10.03 -7.23
CA ASN A 88 -4.41 9.27 -7.18
C ASN A 88 -4.65 8.50 -8.51
N ALA A 89 -5.65 7.61 -8.53
CA ALA A 89 -5.93 6.78 -9.70
C ALA A 89 -6.17 7.57 -11.00
N THR A 90 -6.81 8.74 -10.92
CA THR A 90 -7.06 9.62 -12.07
C THR A 90 -5.76 10.24 -12.60
N GLY A 91 -4.90 10.70 -11.69
CA GLY A 91 -3.57 11.22 -12.03
C GLY A 91 -2.70 10.13 -12.65
N PHE A 92 -2.74 8.92 -12.08
CA PHE A 92 -2.03 7.77 -12.62
C PHE A 92 -2.53 7.40 -14.02
N ALA A 93 -3.84 7.33 -14.25
CA ALA A 93 -4.40 7.06 -15.58
C ALA A 93 -3.96 8.10 -16.61
N SER A 94 -3.90 9.38 -16.21
CA SER A 94 -3.41 10.46 -17.07
C SER A 94 -1.93 10.26 -17.42
N ALA A 95 -1.10 9.97 -16.41
CA ALA A 95 0.33 9.73 -16.59
C ALA A 95 0.64 8.47 -17.42
N ALA A 96 -0.14 7.39 -17.25
CA ALA A 96 -0.01 6.15 -18.01
C ALA A 96 -0.24 6.33 -19.53
N SER A 97 -0.81 7.46 -19.96
CA SER A 97 -0.86 7.82 -21.39
C SER A 97 0.51 8.22 -21.96
N GLY A 98 1.49 8.50 -21.08
CA GLY A 98 2.87 8.80 -21.43
C GLY A 98 3.79 7.58 -21.43
N LEU A 99 3.26 6.37 -21.25
CA LEU A 99 3.99 5.14 -21.54
C LEU A 99 4.19 5.00 -23.06
N VAL A 100 5.32 4.45 -23.46
CA VAL A 100 5.62 4.10 -24.84
C VAL A 100 5.44 2.59 -25.05
N ALA A 101 5.15 2.19 -26.28
CA ALA A 101 5.03 0.79 -26.69
C ALA A 101 6.08 0.51 -27.78
N PHE A 102 7.34 0.73 -27.42
CA PHE A 102 8.51 0.55 -28.26
C PHE A 102 9.64 -0.08 -27.41
N GLY A 103 10.11 -1.26 -27.83
CA GLY A 103 10.99 -2.11 -27.03
C GLY A 103 12.45 -2.13 -27.49
N GLY A 104 13.26 -2.82 -26.70
CA GLY A 104 14.69 -2.96 -26.89
C GLY A 104 15.28 -4.01 -25.96
N THR A 105 15.68 -3.58 -24.78
CA THR A 105 16.25 -4.42 -23.72
C THR A 105 15.39 -4.19 -22.49
N GLU A 106 15.00 -5.24 -21.78
CA GLU A 106 14.06 -5.16 -20.65
C GLU A 106 14.74 -5.44 -19.29
N PRO A 107 15.48 -4.45 -18.72
CA PRO A 107 16.18 -4.63 -17.45
C PRO A 107 15.21 -4.49 -16.27
N GLY A 108 14.31 -5.45 -16.11
CA GLY A 108 13.25 -5.42 -15.11
C GLY A 108 13.77 -5.43 -13.67
N TYR A 109 14.93 -6.02 -13.40
CA TYR A 109 15.54 -5.94 -12.07
C TYR A 109 16.01 -4.52 -11.77
N THR A 110 16.69 -3.90 -12.73
CA THR A 110 17.15 -2.51 -12.65
C THR A 110 15.97 -1.54 -12.54
N ALA A 111 14.87 -1.78 -13.26
CA ALA A 111 13.66 -0.99 -13.18
C ALA A 111 12.97 -1.09 -11.82
N THR A 112 12.98 -2.27 -11.21
CA THR A 112 12.46 -2.47 -9.86
C THR A 112 13.35 -1.77 -8.81
N ALA A 113 14.68 -1.82 -8.97
CA ALA A 113 15.60 -1.06 -8.11
C ALA A 113 15.41 0.47 -8.26
N PHE A 114 15.17 0.96 -9.48
CA PHE A 114 14.78 2.36 -9.72
C PHE A 114 13.50 2.73 -8.97
N ALA A 115 12.48 1.87 -9.02
CA ALA A 115 11.20 2.07 -8.32
C ALA A 115 11.37 2.14 -6.79
N LEU A 116 12.40 1.50 -6.24
CA LEU A 116 12.73 1.54 -4.82
C LEU A 116 13.60 2.73 -4.41
N ASN A 117 14.03 3.58 -5.36
CA ASN A 117 15.00 4.67 -5.17
C ASN A 117 16.42 4.20 -4.82
N GLU A 118 16.83 3.05 -5.33
CA GLU A 118 18.08 2.38 -4.90
C GLU A 118 19.23 2.49 -5.92
N LEU A 119 18.99 3.04 -7.12
CA LEU A 119 20.06 3.17 -8.11
C LEU A 119 21.06 4.28 -7.74
N ASP A 120 22.34 4.00 -8.00
CA ASP A 120 23.43 4.94 -7.79
C ASP A 120 23.24 6.21 -8.63
N GLY A 121 23.23 7.36 -7.97
CA GLY A 121 23.10 8.66 -8.65
C GLY A 121 21.70 8.94 -9.21
N GLN A 122 20.69 8.15 -8.85
CA GLN A 122 19.29 8.44 -9.21
C GLN A 122 18.85 9.79 -8.66
N THR A 123 18.27 10.63 -9.51
CA THR A 123 17.77 11.96 -9.13
C THR A 123 16.26 12.02 -9.01
N ASP A 124 15.55 11.21 -9.79
CA ASP A 124 14.09 11.13 -9.77
C ASP A 124 13.69 10.09 -8.72
N LEU A 125 13.41 10.55 -7.50
CA LEU A 125 13.10 9.70 -6.35
C LEU A 125 11.62 9.75 -6.01
N PHE A 126 10.98 8.58 -5.88
CA PHE A 126 9.61 8.45 -5.40
C PHE A 126 9.45 8.99 -3.98
N SER A 127 8.38 9.74 -3.74
CA SER A 127 8.10 10.35 -2.43
C SER A 127 7.37 9.40 -1.47
N PHE A 128 8.03 8.26 -1.17
CA PHE A 128 7.51 7.26 -0.24
C PHE A 128 7.19 7.87 1.12
N ARG A 129 6.01 7.55 1.66
CA ARG A 129 5.65 7.80 3.04
C ARG A 129 6.48 6.88 3.93
N SER A 130 7.07 7.43 4.98
CA SER A 130 7.87 6.66 5.95
C SER A 130 7.04 5.67 6.77
N ASN A 131 5.71 5.77 6.73
CA ASN A 131 4.75 4.92 7.42
C ASN A 131 3.75 4.31 6.44
N ALA A 132 4.19 3.98 5.22
CA ALA A 132 3.37 3.25 4.25
C ALA A 132 4.04 1.95 3.84
N VAL A 133 3.20 0.93 3.59
CA VAL A 133 3.62 -0.32 2.97
C VAL A 133 4.08 -0.01 1.55
N LYS A 134 5.34 -0.33 1.24
CA LYS A 134 5.87 -0.25 -0.12
C LYS A 134 5.41 -1.46 -0.90
N ASN A 135 4.78 -1.25 -2.04
CA ASN A 135 4.22 -2.31 -2.86
C ASN A 135 4.64 -2.11 -4.31
N ILE A 136 5.51 -2.98 -4.81
CA ILE A 136 6.05 -2.89 -6.16
C ILE A 136 5.41 -3.98 -7.02
N ILE A 137 4.90 -3.59 -8.18
CA ILE A 137 4.18 -4.47 -9.08
C ILE A 137 4.82 -4.37 -10.46
N ILE A 138 5.49 -5.44 -10.91
CA ILE A 138 6.05 -5.51 -12.26
C ILE A 138 5.04 -6.08 -13.25
N LEU A 139 4.97 -5.50 -14.45
CA LEU A 139 4.14 -5.96 -15.56
C LEU A 139 5.04 -6.17 -16.77
N THR A 140 5.20 -7.42 -17.23
CA THR A 140 6.02 -7.76 -18.41
C THR A 140 5.66 -9.13 -18.97
N ASP A 141 5.83 -9.29 -20.28
CA ASP A 141 5.71 -10.56 -20.98
C ASP A 141 7.04 -11.25 -21.25
N GLU A 142 8.17 -10.72 -20.77
CA GLU A 142 9.50 -11.29 -21.00
C GLU A 142 10.44 -11.32 -19.79
N PRO A 143 11.45 -12.21 -19.79
CA PRO A 143 12.43 -12.30 -18.71
C PRO A 143 13.22 -11.01 -18.55
N SER A 144 13.65 -10.71 -17.32
CA SER A 144 14.61 -9.62 -17.09
C SER A 144 15.87 -9.88 -17.90
N ASN A 145 16.25 -8.90 -18.72
CA ASN A 145 17.42 -9.01 -19.55
C ASN A 145 18.15 -7.67 -19.69
N GLY A 146 19.46 -7.76 -19.90
CA GLY A 146 20.31 -6.59 -20.08
C GLY A 146 20.39 -5.64 -18.89
N ASP A 147 20.18 -6.15 -17.66
CA ASP A 147 20.52 -5.52 -16.38
C ASP A 147 22.04 -5.33 -16.25
N THR A 148 22.59 -4.47 -17.10
CA THR A 148 23.98 -4.06 -17.13
C THR A 148 24.13 -2.71 -16.44
N GLY A 149 25.35 -2.38 -16.01
CA GLY A 149 25.63 -1.08 -15.37
C GLY A 149 25.28 0.15 -16.22
N THR A 150 25.02 -0.03 -17.53
CA THR A 150 24.53 1.03 -18.42
C THR A 150 23.12 1.48 -18.08
N TYR A 151 22.26 0.58 -17.60
CA TYR A 151 20.88 0.89 -17.23
C TYR A 151 20.73 1.31 -15.77
N GLY A 152 21.71 0.94 -14.93
CA GLY A 152 21.74 1.32 -13.52
C GLY A 152 22.71 0.44 -12.74
N THR A 153 23.21 0.96 -11.64
CA THR A 153 24.01 0.20 -10.67
C THR A 153 23.52 0.44 -9.26
N VAL A 154 23.82 -0.50 -8.38
CA VAL A 154 23.62 -0.40 -6.93
C VAL A 154 24.96 -0.72 -6.29
N GLY A 155 25.55 0.24 -5.59
CA GLY A 155 26.89 0.08 -5.02
C GLY A 155 27.98 -0.17 -6.08
N GLY A 156 27.79 0.36 -7.30
CA GLY A 156 28.68 0.21 -8.44
C GLY A 156 28.57 -1.13 -9.19
N ALA A 157 27.66 -2.01 -8.79
CA ALA A 157 27.40 -3.29 -9.47
C ALA A 157 26.10 -3.25 -10.26
N ALA A 158 26.04 -3.99 -11.37
CA ALA A 158 24.79 -4.16 -12.13
C ALA A 158 23.75 -4.92 -11.29
N VAL A 159 22.46 -4.62 -11.51
CA VAL A 159 21.37 -5.15 -10.68
C VAL A 159 21.05 -6.59 -11.07
N SER A 160 21.66 -7.55 -10.39
CA SER A 160 21.26 -8.95 -10.48
C SER A 160 20.01 -9.24 -9.64
N GLU A 161 19.37 -10.38 -9.86
CA GLU A 161 18.31 -10.92 -9.01
C GLU A 161 18.68 -10.88 -7.52
N SER A 162 19.87 -11.37 -7.15
CA SER A 162 20.34 -11.35 -5.75
C SER A 162 20.51 -9.95 -5.16
N VAL A 163 20.84 -8.96 -6.00
CA VAL A 163 20.91 -7.56 -5.56
C VAL A 163 19.50 -7.05 -5.31
N LEU A 164 18.58 -7.30 -6.24
CA LEU A 164 17.19 -6.89 -6.11
C LEU A 164 16.51 -7.54 -4.88
N ASP A 165 16.75 -8.83 -4.64
CA ASP A 165 16.26 -9.54 -3.46
C ASP A 165 16.69 -8.84 -2.15
N GLY A 166 17.98 -8.48 -2.06
CA GLY A 166 18.51 -7.72 -0.93
C GLY A 166 17.88 -6.33 -0.78
N LEU A 167 17.56 -5.66 -1.89
CA LEU A 167 16.89 -4.36 -1.88
C LEU A 167 15.44 -4.47 -1.42
N LEU A 168 14.68 -5.46 -1.92
CA LEU A 168 13.30 -5.72 -1.50
C LEU A 168 13.24 -6.05 0.00
N THR A 169 14.16 -6.89 0.48
CA THR A 169 14.33 -7.20 1.90
C THR A 169 14.61 -5.93 2.72
N SER A 170 15.59 -5.12 2.30
CA SER A 170 15.99 -3.91 3.03
C SER A 170 14.89 -2.85 3.08
N ASN A 171 14.01 -2.85 2.09
CA ASN A 171 12.87 -1.95 2.00
C ASN A 171 11.59 -2.48 2.64
N ASN A 172 11.60 -3.72 3.13
CA ASN A 172 10.40 -4.46 3.58
C ASN A 172 9.25 -4.34 2.56
N ALA A 173 9.56 -4.47 1.28
CA ALA A 173 8.62 -4.20 0.19
C ALA A 173 7.86 -5.47 -0.23
N LEU A 174 6.56 -5.32 -0.47
CA LEU A 174 5.79 -6.36 -1.18
C LEU A 174 6.15 -6.33 -2.66
N TYR A 175 6.42 -7.50 -3.27
CA TYR A 175 6.77 -7.59 -4.70
C TYR A 175 5.87 -8.54 -5.46
N ASN A 176 5.19 -8.05 -6.51
CA ASN A 176 4.20 -8.80 -7.26
C ASN A 176 4.46 -8.72 -8.75
N GLY A 177 4.06 -9.75 -9.49
CA GLY A 177 4.23 -9.80 -10.93
C GLY A 177 2.91 -10.02 -11.64
N VAL A 178 2.64 -9.24 -12.69
CA VAL A 178 1.68 -9.60 -13.73
C VAL A 178 2.47 -10.06 -14.94
N LEU A 179 2.63 -11.38 -15.07
CA LEU A 179 3.61 -12.01 -15.94
C LEU A 179 2.94 -12.94 -16.96
N SER A 180 3.60 -13.16 -18.09
CA SER A 180 3.24 -14.26 -18.99
C SER A 180 4.45 -15.02 -19.48
N GLY A 181 4.33 -16.34 -19.50
CA GLY A 181 5.32 -17.23 -20.09
C GLY A 181 6.28 -17.78 -19.04
N PHE A 182 6.69 -19.03 -19.26
CA PHE A 182 7.52 -19.77 -18.30
C PHE A 182 8.89 -19.11 -18.04
N GLY A 183 9.53 -18.56 -19.07
CA GLY A 183 10.81 -17.89 -18.91
C GLY A 183 10.70 -16.62 -18.07
N THR A 184 9.62 -15.86 -18.26
CA THR A 184 9.33 -14.64 -17.51
C THR A 184 9.04 -14.96 -16.06
N GLU A 185 8.18 -15.95 -15.80
CA GLU A 185 7.90 -16.42 -14.44
C GLU A 185 9.18 -16.87 -13.72
N ALA A 186 10.04 -17.65 -14.40
CA ALA A 186 11.32 -18.10 -13.84
C ALA A 186 12.36 -17.00 -13.57
N SER A 187 12.13 -15.76 -14.05
CA SER A 187 12.96 -14.60 -13.69
C SER A 187 12.50 -13.89 -12.42
N TYR A 188 11.26 -14.10 -11.98
CA TYR A 188 10.67 -13.31 -10.90
C TYR A 188 10.01 -14.17 -9.81
N ASP A 189 9.87 -15.47 -9.98
CA ASP A 189 9.12 -16.34 -9.08
C ASP A 189 9.73 -16.40 -7.68
N ASP A 190 11.04 -16.60 -7.56
CA ASP A 190 11.74 -16.60 -6.28
C ASP A 190 11.60 -15.23 -5.59
N LEU A 191 11.84 -14.13 -6.30
CA LEU A 191 11.64 -12.77 -5.78
C LEU A 191 10.20 -12.51 -5.31
N ILE A 192 9.20 -12.92 -6.09
CA ILE A 192 7.79 -12.69 -5.74
C ILE A 192 7.38 -13.55 -4.53
N ALA A 193 7.86 -14.80 -4.48
CA ALA A 193 7.57 -15.71 -3.38
C ALA A 193 8.22 -15.25 -2.06
N ASP A 194 9.47 -14.79 -2.11
CA ASP A 194 10.23 -14.37 -0.93
C ASP A 194 9.73 -13.03 -0.37
N HIS A 195 9.11 -12.19 -1.21
CA HIS A 195 8.60 -10.86 -0.85
C HIS A 195 7.07 -10.78 -0.75
N SER A 196 6.46 -11.89 -0.30
CA SER A 196 5.03 -12.00 0.08
C SER A 196 4.04 -11.56 -1.00
N GLY A 197 4.39 -11.76 -2.27
CA GLY A 197 3.52 -11.42 -3.39
C GLY A 197 2.93 -12.61 -4.12
N THR A 198 2.24 -12.27 -5.21
CA THR A 198 1.55 -13.22 -6.08
C THR A 198 1.90 -12.94 -7.54
N ILE A 199 2.00 -14.02 -8.34
CA ILE A 199 2.06 -13.95 -9.79
C ILE A 199 0.63 -13.97 -10.35
N PHE A 200 0.31 -12.98 -11.16
CA PHE A 200 -0.95 -12.84 -11.88
C PHE A 200 -0.73 -13.09 -13.37
N ASN A 201 -1.62 -13.86 -14.01
CA ASN A 201 -1.49 -14.20 -15.42
C ASN A 201 -1.80 -12.99 -16.32
N LEU A 202 -0.76 -12.42 -16.92
CA LEU A 202 -0.84 -11.26 -17.81
C LEU A 202 -1.75 -11.50 -19.01
N ASN A 203 -1.93 -12.73 -19.48
CA ASN A 203 -2.82 -13.01 -20.62
C ASN A 203 -4.30 -12.68 -20.33
N LEU A 204 -4.72 -12.73 -19.05
CA LEU A 204 -6.06 -12.30 -18.65
C LEU A 204 -6.21 -10.78 -18.70
N PHE A 205 -5.09 -10.07 -18.69
CA PHE A 205 -5.04 -8.62 -18.79
C PHE A 205 -4.66 -8.15 -20.20
N ASN A 206 -4.00 -9.01 -20.99
CA ASN A 206 -3.64 -8.77 -22.39
C ASN A 206 -4.73 -9.28 -23.34
N THR A 207 -5.95 -8.76 -23.19
CA THR A 207 -7.09 -9.07 -24.07
C THR A 207 -7.94 -7.83 -24.31
N THR A 208 -8.73 -7.84 -25.39
CA THR A 208 -9.73 -6.80 -25.65
C THR A 208 -11.07 -7.08 -24.98
N ASP A 209 -11.28 -8.29 -24.46
CA ASP A 209 -12.51 -8.65 -23.72
C ASP A 209 -12.50 -7.99 -22.34
N GLN A 210 -13.28 -6.91 -22.22
CA GLN A 210 -13.36 -6.12 -20.99
C GLN A 210 -13.98 -6.89 -19.82
N THR A 211 -14.73 -7.96 -20.06
CA THR A 211 -15.24 -8.82 -18.97
C THR A 211 -14.09 -9.57 -18.31
N ILE A 212 -13.19 -10.14 -19.12
CA ILE A 212 -12.00 -10.85 -18.62
C ILE A 212 -11.08 -9.86 -17.89
N VAL A 213 -10.84 -8.69 -18.49
CA VAL A 213 -10.01 -7.64 -17.88
C VAL A 213 -10.58 -7.19 -16.53
N GLN A 214 -11.89 -6.93 -16.43
CA GLN A 214 -12.49 -6.48 -15.17
C GLN A 214 -12.50 -7.57 -14.10
N ASN A 215 -12.70 -8.84 -14.47
CA ASN A 215 -12.57 -9.97 -13.55
C ASN A 215 -11.14 -10.07 -13.03
N PHE A 216 -10.15 -10.01 -13.92
CA PHE A 216 -8.74 -9.96 -13.55
C PHE A 216 -8.44 -8.82 -12.58
N VAL A 217 -8.86 -7.59 -12.90
CA VAL A 217 -8.61 -6.41 -12.06
C VAL A 217 -9.28 -6.55 -10.70
N THR A 218 -10.47 -7.17 -10.66
CA THR A 218 -11.18 -7.43 -9.41
C THR A 218 -10.44 -8.41 -8.53
N ASP A 219 -10.03 -9.55 -9.07
CA ASP A 219 -9.27 -10.57 -8.35
C ASP A 219 -7.91 -10.03 -7.89
N PHE A 220 -7.24 -9.30 -8.78
CA PHE A 220 -5.98 -8.62 -8.51
C PHE A 220 -6.12 -7.63 -7.35
N ALA A 221 -7.07 -6.70 -7.41
CA ALA A 221 -7.26 -5.69 -6.38
C ALA A 221 -7.66 -6.29 -5.02
N ASN A 222 -8.53 -7.32 -5.02
CA ASN A 222 -8.89 -8.03 -3.79
C ASN A 222 -7.69 -8.74 -3.16
N LYS A 223 -6.84 -9.37 -3.99
CA LYS A 223 -5.63 -10.02 -3.50
C LYS A 223 -4.64 -9.00 -2.94
N LYS A 224 -4.45 -7.86 -3.62
CA LYS A 224 -3.60 -6.76 -3.13
C LYS A 224 -4.10 -6.13 -1.83
N LEU A 225 -5.43 -5.99 -1.69
CA LEU A 225 -6.04 -5.58 -0.43
C LEU A 225 -5.67 -6.56 0.68
N GLN A 226 -5.89 -7.87 0.46
CA GLN A 226 -5.59 -8.88 1.47
C GLN A 226 -4.10 -8.91 1.84
N GLU A 227 -3.19 -8.88 0.86
CA GLU A 227 -1.74 -8.83 1.12
C GLU A 227 -1.33 -7.60 1.93
N THR A 228 -1.97 -6.45 1.70
CA THR A 228 -1.72 -5.23 2.48
C THR A 228 -2.19 -5.36 3.94
N LEU A 229 -3.30 -6.06 4.17
CA LEU A 229 -3.79 -6.36 5.52
C LEU A 229 -2.87 -7.37 6.21
N ASP A 230 -2.54 -8.47 5.53
CA ASP A 230 -1.68 -9.55 6.02
C ASP A 230 -0.27 -9.04 6.35
N PHE A 231 0.23 -8.04 5.59
CA PHE A 231 1.52 -7.42 5.86
C PHE A 231 1.63 -6.92 7.30
N CYS A 232 0.57 -6.31 7.85
CA CYS A 232 0.59 -5.80 9.21
C CYS A 232 0.40 -6.87 10.28
N ASP A 233 -0.25 -7.98 9.95
CA ASP A 233 -0.30 -9.14 10.83
C ASP A 233 1.08 -9.82 10.94
N LEU A 234 1.83 -9.86 9.83
CA LEU A 234 3.18 -10.44 9.77
C LEU A 234 4.26 -9.49 10.31
N ASN A 235 4.06 -8.18 10.16
CA ASN A 235 5.02 -7.14 10.55
C ASN A 235 4.39 -6.17 11.57
N PRO A 236 4.00 -6.63 12.77
CA PRO A 236 3.24 -5.83 13.73
C PRO A 236 4.04 -4.67 14.35
N ASN A 237 5.34 -4.55 14.07
CA ASN A 237 6.20 -3.45 14.52
C ASN A 237 6.60 -2.52 13.36
N ASP A 238 6.16 -2.79 12.13
CA ASP A 238 6.46 -1.93 10.99
C ASP A 238 5.80 -0.56 11.18
N PRO A 239 6.46 0.56 10.84
CA PRO A 239 5.89 1.90 10.93
C PRO A 239 4.56 2.06 10.20
N ALA A 240 4.31 1.33 9.11
CA ALA A 240 3.05 1.35 8.37
C ALA A 240 1.88 0.70 9.13
N CYS A 241 2.21 -0.14 10.11
CA CYS A 241 1.27 -0.93 10.89
C CYS A 241 1.05 -0.38 12.29
N GLN A 242 1.80 0.67 12.66
CA GLN A 242 1.56 1.40 13.88
C GLN A 242 0.47 2.46 13.60
N PRO A 243 -0.74 2.33 14.18
CA PRO A 243 -1.63 3.46 14.21
C PRO A 243 -0.92 4.54 15.00
N ASN A 244 -0.53 5.64 14.34
CA ASN A 244 -0.06 6.84 15.02
C ASN A 244 -0.99 7.07 16.20
N GLU A 245 -0.46 7.07 17.44
CA GLU A 245 -1.25 7.21 18.66
C GLU A 245 -2.20 8.40 18.47
N VAL A 246 -3.47 8.10 18.21
CA VAL A 246 -4.51 9.12 18.19
C VAL A 246 -4.57 9.59 19.63
N PRO A 247 -4.25 10.86 19.95
CA PRO A 247 -4.43 11.35 21.30
C PRO A 247 -5.88 11.10 21.66
N GLU A 248 -6.12 10.31 22.72
CA GLU A 248 -7.48 10.00 23.15
C GLU A 248 -8.30 11.28 23.12
N PRO A 249 -9.50 11.29 22.49
CA PRO A 249 -10.34 12.48 22.52
C PRO A 249 -10.50 12.86 24.00
N GLY A 250 -10.19 14.11 24.33
CA GLY A 250 -10.17 14.65 25.70
C GLY A 250 -11.50 14.55 26.46
N SER A 251 -12.49 13.83 25.92
CA SER A 251 -13.73 13.42 26.58
C SER A 251 -13.48 12.50 27.79
N LEU A 252 -12.45 11.63 27.78
CA LEU A 252 -12.07 10.85 28.98
C LEU A 252 -11.40 11.72 30.06
N GLY A 253 -10.65 12.76 29.66
CA GLY A 253 -10.14 13.80 30.55
C GLY A 253 -11.25 14.66 31.16
N LEU A 254 -12.29 14.98 30.39
CA LEU A 254 -13.43 15.75 30.87
C LEU A 254 -14.36 14.93 31.78
N LEU A 255 -14.52 13.62 31.54
CA LEU A 255 -15.32 12.76 32.41
C LEU A 255 -14.66 12.57 33.80
N SER A 256 -13.33 12.44 33.84
CA SER A 256 -12.57 12.34 35.08
C SER A 256 -12.56 13.67 35.86
N LEU A 257 -12.49 14.81 35.18
CA LEU A 257 -12.65 16.14 35.80
C LEU A 257 -14.09 16.39 36.31
N ALA A 258 -15.12 15.94 35.58
CA ALA A 258 -16.51 16.08 35.98
C ALA A 258 -16.86 15.23 37.22
N LEU A 259 -16.34 13.99 37.30
CA LEU A 259 -16.50 13.12 38.47
C LEU A 259 -15.70 13.62 39.69
N GLY A 260 -14.50 14.16 39.48
CA GLY A 260 -13.70 14.78 40.55
C GLY A 260 -14.35 16.05 41.13
N GLY A 261 -14.95 16.89 40.29
CA GLY A 261 -15.66 18.11 40.70
C GLY A 261 -16.91 17.83 41.56
N LEU A 262 -17.63 16.75 41.27
CA LEU A 262 -18.80 16.33 42.05
C LEU A 262 -18.43 15.79 43.44
N LEU A 263 -17.27 15.14 43.59
CA LEU A 263 -16.77 14.67 44.90
C LEU A 263 -16.27 15.82 45.79
N PHE A 264 -15.63 16.84 45.20
CA PHE A 264 -15.18 18.02 45.95
C PHE A 264 -16.35 18.90 46.42
N LYS A 265 -17.40 19.04 45.60
CA LYS A 265 -18.60 19.81 45.98
C LYS A 265 -19.36 19.16 47.14
N ARG A 266 -19.35 17.82 47.23
CA ARG A 266 -19.98 17.05 48.33
C ARG A 266 -19.21 17.12 49.66
N ARG A 267 -17.90 17.34 49.64
CA ARG A 267 -17.09 17.55 50.86
C ARG A 267 -17.27 18.95 51.45
N ARG A 268 -17.40 19.99 50.60
CA ARG A 268 -17.59 21.37 51.08
C ARG A 268 -18.93 21.60 51.79
N SER A 269 -20.01 20.94 51.36
CA SER A 269 -21.33 21.09 51.98
C SER A 269 -21.47 20.40 53.35
N ARG A 270 -20.52 19.56 53.77
CA ARG A 270 -20.50 18.96 55.12
C ARG A 270 -19.74 19.79 56.15
N LEU A 271 -18.87 20.70 55.72
CA LEU A 271 -18.07 21.55 56.61
C LEU A 271 -18.79 22.85 57.02
N GLN A 272 -19.85 23.26 56.31
CA GLN A 272 -20.67 24.43 56.65
C GLN A 272 -21.91 24.11 57.50
N ALA A 273 -22.05 22.86 57.98
CA ALA A 273 -23.15 22.46 58.86
C ALA A 273 -22.72 22.26 60.33
N VAL A 274 -21.52 22.73 60.70
CA VAL A 274 -20.95 22.61 62.06
C VAL A 274 -20.32 23.95 62.51
N SER A 275 -21.00 25.06 62.25
CA SER A 275 -20.69 26.35 62.87
C SER A 275 -21.98 27.04 63.30
#